data_AF-A0A1H4NYB3-F1
#
_entry.id   AF-A0A1H4NYB3-F1
#
_cell.length_a   1.000
_cell.length_b   1.000
_cell.length_c   1.000
_cell.angle_alpha   90.00
_cell.angle_beta   90.00
_cell.angle_gamma   90.00
#
_symmetry.space_group_name_H-M   'P 1'
#
loop_
_entity.id
_entity.type
_entity.pdbx_description
1 polymer ?
#
loop_
_entity_poly.entity_id
_entity_poly.type
_entity_poly.pdbx_seq_one_letter_code
_entity_poly.pdbx_strand_id
1 'polypeptide(L)' 'MAKTGFWGFYELFNRGVRTFTGPAQVGAGYDEGPDVRPADPDCPMCGRAMSQHRIERSGGQYTATRLHCPR' A
#
# COMPACT_ATOMS: atom_id res chain seq x y z
N MET A 1 -6.54 28.86 19.32
CA MET A 1 -7.76 28.35 19.97
C MET A 1 -7.45 26.98 20.54
N ALA A 2 -7.52 26.80 21.86
CA ALA A 2 -7.35 25.48 22.47
C ALA A 2 -8.51 24.58 22.00
N LYS A 3 -8.21 23.48 21.30
CA LYS A 3 -9.19 22.47 20.91
C LYS A 3 -9.64 21.75 22.20
N THR A 4 -10.71 22.22 22.83
CA THR A 4 -11.30 21.58 24.02
C THR A 4 -12.33 20.51 23.63
N GLY A 5 -12.50 19.50 24.49
CA GLY A 5 -13.42 18.37 24.26
C GLY A 5 -12.80 17.24 23.44
N PHE A 6 -13.64 16.54 22.67
CA PHE A 6 -13.25 15.35 21.89
C PHE A 6 -12.00 15.58 21.02
N TRP A 7 -11.89 16.75 20.38
CA TRP A 7 -10.73 17.07 19.53
C TRP A 7 -9.42 17.21 20.30
N GLY A 8 -9.45 17.67 21.54
CA GLY A 8 -8.26 17.73 22.41
C GLY A 8 -7.82 16.34 22.88
N PHE A 9 -8.79 15.50 23.26
CA PHE A 9 -8.55 14.10 23.61
C PHE A 9 -8.01 13.31 22.41
N TYR A 10 -8.59 13.49 21.23
CA TYR A 10 -8.18 12.83 19.98
C TYR A 10 -6.74 13.20 19.59
N GLU A 11 -6.36 14.48 19.72
CA GLU A 11 -4.97 14.92 19.46
C GLU A 11 -3.98 14.34 20.48
N LEU A 12 -4.36 14.25 21.76
CA LEU A 12 -3.52 13.62 22.79
C LEU A 12 -3.31 12.12 22.52
N PHE A 13 -4.39 11.42 22.17
CA PHE A 13 -4.32 10.01 21.79
C PHE A 13 -3.46 9.80 20.54
N ASN A 14 -3.69 10.59 19.49
CA ASN A 14 -2.90 10.53 18.27
C ASN A 14 -1.41 10.83 18.52
N ARG A 15 -1.08 11.71 19.47
CA ARG A 15 0.31 11.96 19.86
C ARG A 15 0.95 10.70 20.44
N GLY A 16 0.25 9.97 21.31
CA GLY A 16 0.70 8.69 21.84
C GLY A 16 0.88 7.66 20.72
N VAL A 17 -0.17 7.44 19.93
CA VAL A 17 -0.16 6.48 18.81
C VAL A 17 1.02 6.74 17.87
N ARG A 18 1.17 7.96 17.35
CA ARG A 18 2.28 8.30 16.42
C ARG A 18 3.67 8.10 17.02
N THR A 19 3.81 8.23 18.33
CA THR A 19 5.09 8.00 19.03
C THR A 19 5.42 6.52 19.08
N PHE A 20 4.43 5.65 19.33
CA PHE A 20 4.66 4.20 19.48
C PHE A 20 4.56 3.43 18.17
N THR A 21 3.70 3.85 17.25
CA THR A 21 3.57 3.22 15.92
C THR A 21 4.58 3.77 14.92
N GLY A 22 5.33 4.81 15.31
CA GLY A 22 6.20 5.57 14.42
C GLY A 22 5.43 6.30 13.31
N PRO A 23 6.13 7.01 12.41
CA PRO A 23 5.59 7.26 11.08
C PRO A 23 5.19 5.91 10.49
N ALA A 24 4.07 5.85 9.74
CA ALA A 24 3.68 4.63 9.04
C ALA A 24 4.94 4.01 8.43
N GLN A 25 5.30 2.80 8.87
CA GLN A 25 6.56 2.16 8.51
C GLN A 25 6.47 1.85 7.01
N VAL A 26 6.89 2.79 6.16
CA VAL A 26 6.91 2.62 4.70
C VAL A 26 8.11 1.76 4.27
N GLY A 27 8.79 1.08 5.21
CA GLY A 27 9.92 0.23 4.92
C GLY A 27 10.15 -0.86 5.97
N ALA A 28 11.01 -1.82 5.64
CA ALA A 28 11.19 -3.10 6.32
C ALA A 28 11.84 -3.04 7.73
N GLY A 29 12.03 -1.86 8.32
CA GLY A 29 12.67 -1.68 9.63
C GLY A 29 14.20 -1.79 9.63
N TYR A 30 14.81 -1.82 8.44
CA TYR A 30 16.25 -1.76 8.18
C TYR A 30 16.49 -0.96 6.89
N ASP A 31 17.75 -0.61 6.60
CA ASP A 31 18.10 0.06 5.35
C ASP A 31 17.77 -0.83 4.16
N GLU A 32 16.73 -0.46 3.41
CA GLU A 32 16.36 -1.15 2.18
C GLU A 32 17.46 -0.90 1.14
N GLY A 33 18.05 -1.99 0.64
CA GLY A 33 18.97 -1.91 -0.49
C GLY A 33 18.27 -1.40 -1.76
N PRO A 34 19.00 -1.23 -2.86
CA PRO A 34 18.40 -0.89 -4.14
C PRO A 34 17.27 -1.88 -4.50
N ASP A 35 16.12 -1.35 -4.92
CA ASP A 35 15.02 -2.16 -5.41
C ASP A 35 15.44 -2.91 -6.69
N VAL A 36 15.59 -4.23 -6.58
CA VAL A 36 15.95 -5.11 -7.72
C VAL A 36 14.71 -5.87 -8.17
N ARG A 37 13.92 -5.24 -9.05
CA ARG A 37 12.76 -5.90 -9.67
C ARG A 37 13.20 -6.80 -10.83
N PRO A 38 12.71 -8.06 -10.89
CA PRO A 38 12.86 -8.89 -12.09
C PRO A 38 12.24 -8.19 -13.30
N ALA A 39 12.88 -8.33 -14.47
CA ALA A 39 12.38 -7.73 -15.70
C ALA A 39 11.02 -8.28 -16.14
N ASP A 40 10.76 -9.58 -15.89
CA ASP A 40 9.46 -10.22 -16.10
C ASP A 40 9.13 -11.10 -14.88
N PRO A 41 8.42 -10.56 -13.88
CA PRO A 41 8.03 -11.34 -12.70
C PRO A 41 6.86 -12.28 -13.03
N ASP A 42 6.85 -13.45 -12.40
CA ASP A 42 5.73 -14.38 -12.48
C ASP A 42 4.55 -13.93 -11.61
N CYS A 43 3.34 -14.24 -12.06
CA CYS A 43 2.12 -14.01 -11.30
C CYS A 43 2.13 -14.81 -10.00
N PRO A 44 1.94 -14.20 -8.82
CA PRO A 44 1.88 -14.95 -7.56
C PRO A 44 0.63 -15.83 -7.45
N MET A 45 -0.38 -15.62 -8.29
CA MET A 45 -1.64 -16.37 -8.29
C MET A 45 -1.63 -17.58 -9.24
N CYS A 46 -1.02 -17.45 -10.42
CA CYS A 46 -1.05 -18.51 -11.45
C CYS A 46 0.33 -19.01 -11.90
N GLY A 47 1.42 -18.37 -11.45
CA GLY A 47 2.80 -18.77 -11.77
C GLY A 47 3.27 -18.49 -13.21
N ARG A 48 2.46 -17.84 -14.06
CA ARG A 48 2.86 -17.46 -15.42
C ARG A 48 3.40 -16.03 -15.46
N ALA A 49 4.27 -15.76 -16.44
CA ALA A 49 4.85 -14.45 -16.69
C ALA A 49 3.78 -13.34 -16.72
N MET A 50 4.05 -12.22 -16.05
CA MET A 50 3.12 -11.06 -16.02
C MET A 50 2.84 -10.51 -17.41
N SER A 51 3.80 -10.63 -18.34
CA SER A 51 3.64 -10.26 -19.75
C SER A 51 2.48 -10.97 -20.47
N GLN A 52 2.02 -12.14 -19.98
CA GLN A 52 0.91 -12.90 -20.57
C GLN A 52 -0.48 -12.48 -20.06
N HIS A 53 -0.55 -11.56 -19.09
CA HIS A 53 -1.80 -11.19 -18.45
C HIS A 53 -2.48 -10.00 -19.13
N ARG A 54 -3.82 -10.00 -19.12
CA ARG A 54 -4.60 -8.85 -19.59
C ARG A 54 -4.98 -7.95 -18.41
N ILE A 55 -4.59 -6.69 -18.49
CA ILE A 55 -4.96 -5.65 -17.50
C ILE A 55 -6.18 -4.89 -18.03
N GLU A 56 -7.27 -4.92 -17.28
CA GLU A 56 -8.50 -4.18 -17.55
C GLU A 56 -8.56 -2.97 -16.62
N ARG A 57 -8.30 -1.79 -17.17
CA ARG A 57 -8.40 -0.51 -16.45
C ARG A 57 -9.76 0.10 -16.71
N SER A 58 -10.56 0.28 -15.65
CA SER A 58 -11.81 1.01 -15.73
C SER A 58 -11.57 2.51 -15.68
N GLY A 59 -12.35 3.29 -16.45
CA GLY A 59 -12.20 4.75 -16.52
C GLY A 59 -12.78 5.52 -15.32
N GLY A 60 -13.48 4.85 -14.40
CA GLY A 60 -14.14 5.46 -13.26
C GLY A 60 -13.48 5.13 -11.92
N GLN A 61 -13.67 6.01 -10.93
CA GLN A 61 -13.08 5.89 -9.59
C GLN A 61 -13.71 4.78 -8.75
N TYR A 62 -14.92 4.33 -9.11
CA TYR A 62 -15.70 3.33 -8.37
C TYR A 62 -15.48 1.90 -8.87
N THR A 63 -14.61 1.70 -9.85
CA THR A 63 -14.35 0.37 -10.41
C THR A 63 -12.87 0.08 -10.27
N ALA A 64 -12.56 -1.10 -9.72
CA ALA A 64 -11.19 -1.55 -9.55
C ALA A 64 -10.61 -2.02 -10.89
N THR A 65 -9.32 -1.76 -11.09
CA THR A 65 -8.55 -2.40 -12.16
C THR A 65 -8.51 -3.91 -11.92
N ARG A 66 -8.79 -4.70 -12.98
CA ARG A 66 -8.75 -6.17 -12.90
C ARG A 66 -7.57 -6.70 -13.70
N LEU A 67 -6.95 -7.76 -13.18
CA LEU A 67 -5.89 -8.49 -13.84
C LEU A 67 -6.39 -9.91 -14.13
N HIS A 68 -6.38 -10.29 -15.42
CA HIS A 68 -6.90 -11.58 -15.87
C HIS A 68 -5.75 -12.53 -16.16
N CYS A 69 -5.76 -13.69 -15.48
CA CYS A 69 -4.76 -14.73 -15.69
C CYS A 69 -4.90 -15.38 -17.07
N PRO A 70 -3.78 -15.74 -17.73
CA PRO A 70 -3.82 -16.56 -18.93
C PRO A 70 -4.39 -17.94 -18.59
N ARG A 71 -5.23 -18.47 -19.50
CA ARG A 71 -5.80 -19.81 -19.37
C ARG A 71 -4.75 -20.89 -19.53
#